data_AF-A0A0P6RAA9-F1
#
_entry.id   AF-A0A0P6RAA9-F1
#
_cell.length_a   1.000
_cell.length_b   1.000
_cell.length_c   1.000
_cell.angle_alpha   90.00
_cell.angle_beta   90.00
_cell.angle_gamma   90.00
#
_symmetry.space_group_name_H-M   'P 1'
#
loop_
_entity.id
_entity.type
_entity.pdbx_description
1 polymer ?
#
loop_
_entity_poly.entity_id
_entity_poly.type
_entity_poly.pdbx_seq_one_letter_code
_entity_poly.pdbx_strand_id
1 'polypeptide(L)'
;MEAPMRDTEVQPLVSDDLLAELANPDYHQQCGEFDAETRAMLATALPEICSELLRWRQTAANRPFALALALRSEAIENRLTDARRAIRAPDPIHPRDLAAACETLLRHSTDASERAAASDVLAQMQEAA
;
A
#
# COMPACT_ATOMS: atom_id res chain seq x y z
N MET A 1 -5.10 40.08 5.28
CA MET A 1 -3.99 39.46 4.55
C MET A 1 -3.67 38.17 5.29
N GLU A 2 -4.40 37.11 5.00
CA GLU A 2 -4.23 35.81 5.66
C GLU A 2 -3.03 35.11 5.03
N ALA A 3 -2.06 34.71 5.85
CA ALA A 3 -0.95 33.88 5.43
C ALA A 3 -1.46 32.43 5.26
N PRO A 4 -1.08 31.72 4.19
CA PRO A 4 -1.40 30.31 4.08
C PRO A 4 -0.68 29.55 5.19
N MET A 5 -1.45 28.97 6.12
CA MET A 5 -0.99 27.90 7.00
C MET A 5 -0.45 26.78 6.10
N ARG A 6 0.87 26.66 6.03
CA ARG A 6 1.49 25.44 5.56
C ARG A 6 1.09 24.36 6.57
N ASP A 7 0.23 23.45 6.15
CA ASP A 7 0.10 22.16 6.82
C ASP A 7 1.51 21.63 7.02
N THR A 8 1.96 21.69 8.26
CA THR A 8 3.23 21.07 8.64
C THR A 8 2.92 19.59 8.54
N GLU A 9 3.40 18.95 7.48
CA GLU A 9 3.29 17.50 7.31
C GLU A 9 3.82 16.86 8.60
N VAL A 10 2.91 16.48 9.48
CA VAL A 10 3.22 15.79 10.73
C VAL A 10 3.75 14.45 10.26
N GLN A 11 5.07 14.31 10.20
CA GLN A 11 5.66 13.00 9.99
C GLN A 11 5.14 12.10 11.12
N PRO A 12 4.47 10.99 10.78
CA PRO A 12 3.96 10.10 11.81
C PRO A 12 5.14 9.61 12.66
N LEU A 13 4.94 9.58 13.98
CA LEU A 13 5.95 9.11 14.93
C LEU A 13 6.37 7.65 14.63
N VAL A 14 5.49 6.90 13.95
CA VAL A 14 5.67 5.52 13.53
C VAL A 14 5.58 5.48 12.00
N SER A 15 6.65 5.02 11.33
CA SER A 15 6.65 4.82 9.88
C SER A 15 6.06 3.47 9.49
N ASP A 16 5.61 3.35 8.23
CA ASP A 16 5.12 2.08 7.68
C ASP A 16 6.21 0.99 7.68
N ASP A 17 7.47 1.38 7.42
CA ASP A 17 8.62 0.46 7.48
C ASP A 17 8.81 -0.10 8.90
N LEU A 18 8.68 0.75 9.92
CA LEU A 18 8.77 0.33 11.32
C LEU A 18 7.61 -0.62 11.69
N LEU A 19 6.40 -0.35 11.21
CA LEU A 19 5.26 -1.26 11.40
C LEU A 19 5.49 -2.60 10.69
N ALA A 20 6.07 -2.60 9.49
CA ALA A 20 6.38 -3.82 8.74
C ALA A 20 7.45 -4.65 9.46
N GLU A 21 8.48 -4.03 10.01
CA GLU A 21 9.49 -4.68 10.84
C GLU A 21 8.88 -5.30 12.09
N LEU A 22 8.05 -4.55 12.83
CA LEU A 22 7.36 -5.04 14.03
C LEU A 22 6.33 -6.14 13.73
N ALA A 23 5.76 -6.15 12.52
CA ALA A 23 4.81 -7.17 12.09
C ALA A 23 5.47 -8.52 11.76
N ASN A 24 6.79 -8.57 11.62
CA ASN A 24 7.54 -9.79 11.33
C ASN A 24 8.63 -10.04 12.39
N PRO A 25 8.24 -10.27 13.66
CA PRO A 25 9.19 -10.40 14.75
C PRO A 25 10.01 -11.70 14.63
N ASP A 26 11.30 -11.61 14.97
CA ASP A 26 12.13 -12.80 15.13
C ASP A 26 11.75 -13.61 16.38
N TYR A 27 12.38 -14.78 16.57
CA TYR A 27 12.07 -15.66 17.70
C TYR A 27 12.24 -14.97 19.07
N HIS A 28 13.28 -14.14 19.23
CA HIS A 28 13.55 -13.45 20.49
C HIS A 28 12.50 -12.38 20.77
N GLN A 29 12.15 -11.60 19.75
CA GLN A 29 11.11 -10.57 19.83
C GLN A 29 9.73 -11.19 20.12
N GLN A 30 9.41 -12.36 19.56
CA GLN A 30 8.20 -13.11 19.89
C GLN A 30 8.16 -13.56 21.35
N CYS A 31 9.32 -13.86 21.95
CA CYS A 31 9.46 -14.13 23.38
C CYS A 31 9.45 -12.86 24.25
N GLY A 32 9.29 -11.68 23.66
CA GLY A 32 9.30 -10.39 24.36
C GLY A 32 10.69 -9.86 24.67
N GLU A 33 11.72 -10.45 24.06
CA GLU A 33 13.10 -9.98 24.20
C GLU A 33 13.36 -8.86 23.18
N PHE A 34 13.37 -7.64 23.70
CA PHE A 34 13.70 -6.44 22.95
C PHE A 34 14.89 -5.75 23.62
N ASP A 35 15.79 -5.18 22.81
CA ASP A 35 16.88 -4.36 23.34
C ASP A 35 16.36 -3.08 24.03
N ALA A 36 17.26 -2.36 24.71
CA ALA A 36 16.86 -1.17 25.48
C ALA A 36 16.31 -0.05 24.60
N GLU A 37 16.85 0.10 23.39
CA GLU A 37 16.46 1.14 22.43
C GLU A 37 15.06 0.88 21.87
N THR A 38 14.82 -0.35 21.39
CA THR A 38 13.54 -0.80 20.86
C THR A 38 12.45 -0.75 21.91
N ARG A 39 12.74 -1.12 23.17
CA ARG A 39 11.75 -0.98 24.26
C ARG A 39 11.37 0.46 24.55
N ALA A 40 12.33 1.38 24.53
CA ALA A 40 12.07 2.79 24.75
C ALA A 40 11.21 3.37 23.60
N MET A 41 11.55 3.04 22.36
CA MET A 41 10.76 3.39 21.18
C MET A 41 9.34 2.82 21.25
N LEU A 42 9.18 1.52 21.52
CA LEU A 42 7.86 0.89 21.66
C LEU A 42 7.03 1.51 22.78
N ALA A 43 7.64 1.84 23.93
CA ALA A 43 6.93 2.51 25.01
C ALA A 43 6.35 3.86 24.58
N THR A 44 7.02 4.58 23.67
CA THR A 44 6.51 5.84 23.10
C THR A 44 5.49 5.64 21.97
N ALA A 45 5.69 4.63 21.12
CA ALA A 45 4.87 4.40 19.92
C ALA A 45 3.58 3.60 20.20
N LEU A 46 3.61 2.65 21.12
CA LEU A 46 2.49 1.74 21.40
C LEU A 46 1.16 2.45 21.73
N PRO A 47 1.13 3.53 22.53
CA PRO A 47 -0.12 4.24 22.80
C PRO A 47 -0.79 4.78 21.53
N GLU A 48 -0.01 5.30 20.59
CA GLU A 48 -0.53 5.81 19.31
C GLU A 48 -1.04 4.67 18.44
N ILE A 49 -0.25 3.60 18.29
CA ILE A 49 -0.62 2.40 17.54
C ILE A 49 -1.93 1.80 18.09
N CYS A 50 -2.03 1.63 19.42
CA CYS A 50 -3.23 1.11 20.06
C CYS A 50 -4.45 2.03 19.85
N SER A 51 -4.25 3.35 19.94
CA SER A 51 -5.33 4.33 19.74
C SER A 51 -5.87 4.27 18.32
N GLU A 52 -4.99 4.13 17.33
CA GLU A 52 -5.36 3.97 15.94
C GLU A 52 -6.12 2.64 15.71
N LEU A 53 -5.60 1.52 16.22
CA LEU A 53 -6.27 0.22 16.13
C LEU A 53 -7.66 0.24 16.75
N LEU A 54 -7.84 0.92 17.89
CA LEU A 54 -9.15 1.09 18.51
C LEU A 54 -10.09 1.92 17.64
N ARG A 55 -9.60 2.99 17.01
CA ARG A 55 -10.37 3.82 16.06
C ARG A 55 -10.81 2.99 14.85
N TRP A 56 -9.92 2.17 14.31
CA TRP A 56 -10.23 1.25 13.20
C TRP A 56 -11.29 0.23 13.60
N ARG A 57 -11.17 -0.38 14.80
CA ARG A 57 -12.19 -1.31 15.33
C ARG A 57 -13.56 -0.65 15.51
N GLN A 58 -13.59 0.59 16.02
CA GLN A 58 -14.85 1.34 16.15
C GLN A 58 -15.44 1.68 14.79
N THR A 59 -14.61 2.05 13.82
CA THR A 59 -15.04 2.29 12.43
C THR A 59 -15.60 1.02 11.80
N ALA A 60 -14.95 -0.12 12.01
CA ALA A 60 -15.42 -1.42 11.54
C ALA A 60 -16.80 -1.78 12.13
N ALA A 61 -17.00 -1.53 13.44
CA ALA A 61 -18.25 -1.82 14.12
C ALA A 61 -19.40 -0.89 13.69
N ASN A 62 -19.12 0.41 13.56
CA ASN A 62 -20.17 1.43 13.34
C ASN A 62 -20.41 1.74 11.86
N ARG A 63 -19.42 1.51 11.00
CA ARG A 63 -19.45 1.85 9.57
C ARG A 63 -18.76 0.77 8.72
N PRO A 64 -19.21 -0.49 8.77
CA PRO A 64 -18.55 -1.60 8.08
C PRO A 64 -18.46 -1.39 6.56
N PHE A 65 -19.46 -0.76 5.96
CA PHE A 65 -19.45 -0.47 4.52
C PHE A 65 -18.40 0.57 4.13
N ALA A 66 -18.23 1.62 4.94
CA ALA A 66 -17.23 2.65 4.67
C ALA A 66 -15.81 2.08 4.77
N LEU A 67 -15.57 1.22 5.76
CA LEU A 67 -14.31 0.50 5.90
C LEU A 67 -14.06 -0.44 4.71
N ALA A 68 -15.05 -1.24 4.33
CA ALA A 68 -14.93 -2.15 3.18
C ALA A 68 -14.63 -1.39 1.88
N LEU A 69 -15.24 -0.22 1.69
CA LEU A 69 -14.97 0.64 0.54
C LEU A 69 -13.55 1.20 0.57
N ALA A 70 -13.09 1.70 1.73
CA ALA A 70 -11.74 2.23 1.89
C ALA A 70 -10.68 1.15 1.58
N LEU A 71 -10.82 -0.04 2.20
CA LEU A 71 -9.91 -1.17 1.96
C LEU A 71 -9.94 -1.63 0.50
N ARG A 72 -11.11 -1.60 -0.15
CA ARG A 72 -11.21 -1.93 -1.57
C ARG A 72 -10.49 -0.91 -2.44
N SER A 73 -10.65 0.38 -2.17
CA SER A 73 -9.96 1.44 -2.92
C SER A 73 -8.45 1.32 -2.76
N GLU A 74 -7.97 1.14 -1.54
CA GLU A 74 -6.54 0.93 -1.26
C GLU A 74 -6.00 -0.32 -1.98
N ALA A 75 -6.71 -1.44 -1.94
CA ALA A 75 -6.32 -2.65 -2.65
C ALA A 75 -6.26 -2.45 -4.17
N ILE A 76 -7.11 -1.59 -4.74
CA ILE A 76 -7.07 -1.24 -6.17
C ILE A 76 -5.83 -0.40 -6.48
N GLU A 77 -5.52 0.61 -5.67
CA GLU A 77 -4.33 1.46 -5.84
C GLU A 77 -3.02 0.66 -5.73
N ASN A 78 -2.95 -0.27 -4.77
CA ASN A 78 -1.79 -1.15 -4.64
C ASN A 78 -1.60 -2.02 -5.90
N ARG A 79 -2.68 -2.61 -6.42
CA ARG A 79 -2.62 -3.39 -7.67
C ARG A 79 -2.19 -2.55 -8.87
N LEU A 80 -2.65 -1.31 -8.98
CA LEU A 80 -2.22 -0.39 -10.03
C LEU A 80 -0.74 -0.05 -9.92
N THR A 81 -0.28 0.21 -8.70
CA THR A 81 1.14 0.49 -8.41
C THR A 81 2.02 -0.70 -8.77
N ASP A 82 1.62 -1.91 -8.38
CA ASP A 82 2.32 -3.14 -8.71
C ASP A 82 2.35 -3.41 -10.22
N ALA A 83 1.22 -3.24 -10.91
CA ALA A 83 1.16 -3.40 -12.38
C ALA A 83 2.10 -2.41 -13.10
N ARG A 84 2.10 -1.14 -12.68
CA ARG A 84 3.01 -0.12 -13.24
C ARG A 84 4.47 -0.48 -12.95
N ARG A 85 4.78 -0.97 -11.76
CA ARG A 85 6.13 -1.40 -11.38
C ARG A 85 6.59 -2.59 -12.21
N ALA A 86 5.73 -3.59 -12.39
CA ALA A 86 6.01 -4.77 -13.20
C ALA A 86 6.34 -4.39 -14.64
N ILE A 87 5.54 -3.51 -15.26
CA ILE A 87 5.77 -3.03 -16.64
C ILE A 87 7.09 -2.25 -16.78
N ARG A 88 7.48 -1.51 -15.74
CA ARG A 88 8.71 -0.69 -15.73
C ARG A 88 9.94 -1.46 -15.24
N ALA A 89 9.81 -2.74 -14.90
CA ALA A 89 10.91 -3.53 -14.40
C ALA A 89 12.04 -3.61 -15.46
N PRO A 90 13.32 -3.54 -15.05
CA PRO A 90 14.45 -3.56 -15.97
C PRO A 90 14.70 -4.94 -16.59
N ASP A 91 14.19 -6.00 -15.97
CA ASP A 91 14.38 -7.38 -16.43
C ASP A 91 13.33 -7.78 -17.48
N PRO A 92 13.63 -8.80 -18.32
CA PRO A 92 12.66 -9.34 -19.27
C PRO A 92 11.41 -9.83 -18.54
N ILE A 93 10.29 -9.16 -18.76
CA ILE A 93 9.00 -9.51 -18.14
C ILE A 93 8.45 -10.75 -18.83
N HIS A 94 8.03 -11.74 -18.03
CA HIS A 94 7.36 -12.91 -18.58
C HIS A 94 6.02 -12.50 -19.24
N PRO A 95 5.69 -12.98 -20.46
CA PRO A 95 4.52 -12.52 -21.20
C PRO A 95 3.20 -12.61 -20.41
N ARG A 96 3.03 -13.64 -19.58
CA ARG A 96 1.86 -13.80 -18.71
C ARG A 96 1.72 -12.68 -17.68
N ASP A 97 2.83 -12.23 -17.11
CA ASP A 97 2.83 -11.21 -16.07
C ASP A 97 2.60 -9.83 -16.68
N LEU A 98 3.15 -9.60 -17.89
CA LEU A 98 2.84 -8.42 -18.69
C LEU A 98 1.36 -8.34 -19.04
N ALA A 99 0.76 -9.44 -19.50
CA ALA A 99 -0.68 -9.49 -19.80
C ALA A 99 -1.53 -9.17 -18.56
N ALA A 100 -1.22 -9.79 -17.43
CA ALA A 100 -1.94 -9.55 -16.16
C ALA A 100 -1.82 -8.08 -15.69
N ALA A 101 -0.63 -7.47 -15.85
CA ALA A 101 -0.42 -6.07 -15.53
C ALA A 101 -1.24 -5.15 -16.46
N CYS A 102 -1.23 -5.40 -17.77
CA CYS A 102 -2.03 -4.63 -18.75
C CYS A 102 -3.54 -4.78 -18.51
N GLU A 103 -4.03 -5.98 -18.20
CA GLU A 103 -5.44 -6.19 -17.83
C GLU A 103 -5.83 -5.42 -16.55
N THR A 104 -4.91 -5.36 -15.57
CA THR A 104 -5.12 -4.60 -14.34
C THR A 104 -5.25 -3.11 -14.63
N LEU A 105 -4.37 -2.56 -15.49
CA LEU A 105 -4.46 -1.15 -15.92
C LEU A 105 -5.77 -0.87 -16.67
N LEU A 106 -6.17 -1.73 -17.60
CA LEU A 106 -7.43 -1.58 -18.34
C LEU A 106 -8.66 -1.50 -17.43
N ARG A 107 -8.69 -2.34 -16.40
CA ARG A 107 -9.85 -2.47 -15.52
C ARG A 107 -9.94 -1.37 -14.47
N HIS A 108 -8.79 -0.87 -14.01
CA HIS A 108 -8.74 -0.06 -12.79
C HIS A 108 -8.11 1.33 -12.98
N SER A 109 -7.30 1.57 -14.01
CA SER A 109 -6.67 2.87 -14.19
C SER A 109 -7.69 3.93 -14.60
N THR A 110 -7.60 5.10 -13.97
CA THR A 110 -8.37 6.30 -14.33
C THR A 110 -7.75 7.05 -15.52
N ASP A 111 -6.51 6.76 -15.88
CA ASP A 111 -5.81 7.38 -17.01
C ASP A 111 -6.20 6.71 -18.33
N ALA A 112 -6.77 7.49 -19.25
CA ALA A 112 -7.17 7.00 -20.57
C ALA A 112 -5.97 6.58 -21.44
N SER A 113 -4.83 7.24 -21.29
CA SER A 113 -3.61 6.93 -22.05
C SER A 113 -2.98 5.62 -21.58
N GLU A 114 -2.91 5.37 -20.27
CA GLU A 114 -2.47 4.08 -19.72
C GLU A 114 -3.36 2.93 -20.21
N ARG A 115 -4.68 3.14 -20.22
CA ARG A 115 -5.63 2.12 -20.72
C ARG A 115 -5.46 1.86 -22.22
N ALA A 116 -5.30 2.91 -23.04
CA ALA A 116 -5.07 2.75 -24.47
C ALA A 116 -3.78 1.96 -24.74
N ALA A 117 -2.67 2.35 -24.12
CA ALA A 117 -1.40 1.66 -24.25
C ALA A 117 -1.47 0.19 -23.80
N ALA A 118 -2.16 -0.10 -22.68
CA ALA A 118 -2.36 -1.46 -22.21
C ALA A 118 -3.20 -2.31 -23.19
N SER A 119 -4.20 -1.70 -23.85
CA SER A 119 -4.98 -2.37 -24.91
C SER A 119 -4.11 -2.72 -26.12
N ASP A 120 -3.27 -1.79 -26.55
CA ASP A 120 -2.41 -1.98 -27.73
C ASP A 120 -1.37 -3.08 -27.48
N VAL A 121 -0.76 -3.11 -26.29
CA VAL A 121 0.18 -4.16 -25.90
C VAL A 121 -0.49 -5.53 -25.91
N LEU A 122 -1.69 -5.66 -25.34
CA LEU A 122 -2.42 -6.93 -25.35
C LEU A 122 -2.77 -7.40 -26.77
N ALA A 123 -3.12 -6.49 -27.67
CA ALA A 123 -3.36 -6.82 -29.08
C ALA A 123 -2.09 -7.33 -29.77
N GLN A 124 -0.97 -6.64 -29.58
CA GLN A 124 0.33 -7.07 -30.14
C GLN A 124 0.77 -8.44 -29.60
N MET A 125 0.51 -8.73 -28.33
CA MET A 125 0.82 -10.03 -27.74
C MET A 125 -0.01 -11.18 -28.34
N GLN A 126 -1.27 -10.91 -28.73
CA GLN A 126 -2.12 -11.91 -29.37
C GLN A 126 -1.70 -12.19 -30.81
N GLU A 127 -1.20 -11.19 -31.53
CA GLU A 127 -0.69 -11.35 -32.90
C GLU A 127 0.66 -12.09 -32.95
N ALA A 128 1.43 -12.05 -31.86
CA ALA A 128 2.75 -12.68 -31.76
C ALA A 128 2.74 -14.12 -31.21
N ALA A 129 1.59 -14.63 -30.78
CA ALA A 129 1.41 -15.97 -30.18
C ALA A 129 0.99 -17.02 -31.22
#